data_AF-A0A811MWQ8-F1
#
_entry.id   AF-A0A811MWQ8-F1
#
_cell.length_a   1.000
_cell.length_b   1.000
_cell.length_c   1.000
_cell.angle_alpha   90.00
_cell.angle_beta   90.00
_cell.angle_gamma   90.00
#
_symmetry.space_group_name_H-M   'P 1'
#
loop_
_entity.id
_entity.type
_entity.pdbx_description
1 polymer ?
#
loop_
_entity_poly.entity_id
_entity_poly.type
_entity_poly.pdbx_seq_one_letter_code
_entity_poly.pdbx_strand_id
1 'polypeptide(L)'
;MDKKIEMSYCDFESFRFLARMHLDEDVEGHELFGVVRALLQEVNMAPVDVGELLTPKTLDDDAGSCLARLVTALEKAKAEDAAKAGGRGTG
;
A
#
# COMPACT_ATOMS: atom_id res chain seq x y z
N MET A 1 28.69 3.65 -8.42
CA MET A 1 27.92 2.40 -8.26
C MET A 1 26.68 2.75 -7.47
N ASP A 2 25.60 3.14 -8.16
CA ASP A 2 24.30 3.34 -7.54
C ASP A 2 23.80 1.97 -7.10
N LYS A 3 24.01 1.67 -5.81
CA LYS A 3 23.42 0.51 -5.15
C LYS A 3 21.92 0.76 -5.14
N LYS A 4 21.23 0.33 -6.19
CA LYS A 4 19.79 0.09 -6.15
C LYS A 4 19.62 -1.02 -5.12
N ILE A 5 19.43 -0.60 -3.87
CA ILE A 5 18.90 -1.47 -2.83
C ILE A 5 17.58 -1.94 -3.43
N GLU A 6 17.49 -3.21 -3.80
CA GLU A 6 16.22 -3.86 -4.11
C GLU A 6 15.40 -3.79 -2.82
N MET A 7 14.73 -2.65 -2.62
CA MET A 7 13.70 -2.50 -1.60
C MET A 7 12.64 -3.50 -2.03
N SER A 8 12.58 -4.64 -1.34
CA SER A 8 11.54 -5.64 -1.54
C SER A 8 10.20 -4.92 -1.47
N TYR A 9 9.49 -4.86 -2.59
CA TYR A 9 8.17 -4.25 -2.65
C TYR A 9 7.18 -5.09 -1.86
N CYS A 10 6.15 -4.45 -1.33
CA CYS A 10 5.11 -5.12 -0.57
C CYS A 10 4.25 -5.95 -1.51
N ASP A 11 4.53 -7.25 -1.57
CA ASP A 11 3.65 -8.21 -2.18
C ASP A 11 2.39 -8.44 -1.32
N PHE A 12 1.39 -9.10 -1.90
CA PHE A 12 0.13 -9.37 -1.22
C PHE A 12 0.29 -10.22 0.05
N GLU A 13 1.26 -11.15 0.10
CA GLU A 13 1.48 -11.96 1.31
C GLU A 13 2.07 -11.12 2.44
N SER A 14 3.02 -10.24 2.11
CA SER A 14 3.58 -9.24 3.03
C SER A 14 2.49 -8.30 3.57
N PHE A 15 1.63 -7.78 2.70
CA PHE A 15 0.47 -6.98 3.11
C PHE A 15 -0.48 -7.76 4.01
N ARG A 16 -0.83 -9.00 3.66
CA ARG A 16 -1.71 -9.86 4.46
C ARG A 16 -1.16 -10.08 5.87
N PHE A 17 0.15 -10.34 5.96
CA PHE A 17 0.83 -10.47 7.25
C PHE A 17 0.74 -9.19 8.09
N LEU A 18 1.02 -8.03 7.48
CA LEU A 18 0.92 -6.73 8.15
C LEU A 18 -0.52 -6.42 8.58
N ALA A 19 -1.51 -6.67 7.72
CA ALA A 19 -2.91 -6.41 8.03
C ALA A 19 -3.37 -7.22 9.25
N ARG A 20 -3.04 -8.51 9.31
CA ARG A 20 -3.34 -9.36 10.47
C ARG A 20 -2.61 -8.90 11.74
N MET A 21 -1.39 -8.38 11.60
CA MET A 21 -0.59 -7.91 12.73
C MET A 21 -1.12 -6.58 13.32
N HIS A 22 -1.73 -5.74 12.50
CA HIS A 22 -2.15 -4.38 12.89
C HIS A 22 -3.66 -4.21 13.10
N LEU A 23 -4.51 -4.98 12.41
CA LEU A 23 -5.95 -4.72 12.27
C LEU A 23 -6.88 -5.90 12.64
N ASP A 24 -6.33 -7.01 13.14
CA ASP A 24 -7.03 -8.28 13.47
C ASP A 24 -7.27 -9.25 12.30
N GLU A 25 -7.67 -10.48 12.65
CA GLU A 25 -7.80 -11.63 11.73
C GLU A 25 -8.98 -11.52 10.74
N ASP A 26 -10.00 -10.72 11.05
CA ASP A 26 -11.19 -10.52 10.20
C ASP A 26 -10.97 -9.51 9.06
N VAL A 27 -9.82 -8.85 9.00
CA VAL A 27 -9.50 -7.81 7.99
C VAL A 27 -9.58 -8.32 6.54
N GLU A 28 -9.37 -9.62 6.33
CA GLU A 28 -9.40 -10.25 5.00
C GLU A 28 -10.80 -10.34 4.40
N GLY A 29 -11.84 -10.31 5.23
CA GLY A 29 -13.23 -10.27 4.79
C GLY A 29 -13.68 -8.89 4.31
N HIS A 30 -12.85 -7.85 4.53
CA HIS A 30 -13.19 -6.47 4.21
C HIS A 30 -13.11 -6.22 2.69
N GLU A 31 -14.08 -5.49 2.13
CA GLU A 31 -14.16 -5.19 0.70
C GLU A 31 -12.89 -4.50 0.17
N LEU A 32 -12.34 -3.57 0.97
CA LEU A 32 -11.11 -2.84 0.66
C LEU A 32 -9.86 -3.72 0.60
N PHE A 33 -9.87 -4.89 1.23
CA PHE A 33 -8.74 -5.82 1.21
C PHE A 33 -8.43 -6.30 -0.23
N GLY A 34 -9.49 -6.57 -0.99
CA GLY A 34 -9.38 -6.91 -2.41
C GLY A 34 -8.89 -5.75 -3.28
N VAL A 35 -9.29 -4.52 -2.94
CA VAL A 35 -8.84 -3.31 -3.65
C VAL A 35 -7.34 -3.06 -3.42
N VAL A 36 -6.88 -3.17 -2.17
CA VAL A 36 -5.46 -3.05 -1.84
C VAL A 36 -4.63 -4.08 -2.60
N ARG A 37 -5.09 -5.33 -2.65
CA ARG A 37 -4.42 -6.39 -3.42
C ARG A 37 -4.22 -6.00 -4.88
N ALA A 38 -5.27 -5.52 -5.55
CA ALA A 38 -5.19 -5.11 -6.95
C ALA A 38 -4.21 -3.94 -7.14
N LEU A 39 -4.28 -2.94 -6.25
CA LEU A 39 -3.41 -1.76 -6.32
C LEU A 39 -1.92 -2.09 -6.05
N LEU A 40 -1.62 -2.99 -5.12
CA LEU A 40 -0.25 -3.46 -4.86
C LEU A 40 0.36 -4.21 -6.05
N GLN A 41 -0.45 -4.72 -6.99
CA GLN A 41 0.08 -5.29 -8.24
C GLN A 41 0.46 -4.21 -9.27
N GLU A 42 -0.10 -3.01 -9.14
CA GLU A 42 0.14 -1.89 -10.06
C GLU A 42 1.16 -0.90 -9.50
N VAL A 43 1.36 -0.89 -8.18
CA VAL A 43 2.18 0.10 -7.47
C VAL A 43 3.27 -0.57 -6.66
N ASN A 44 4.47 -0.04 -6.80
CA ASN A 44 5.64 -0.44 -6.03
C ASN A 44 5.74 0.37 -4.72
N MET A 45 5.13 -0.12 -3.64
CA MET A 45 5.20 0.48 -2.29
C MET A 45 6.00 -0.44 -1.36
N ALA A 46 6.82 0.11 -0.45
CA ALA A 46 7.60 -0.71 0.46
C ALA A 46 6.73 -1.24 1.62
N PRO A 47 7.04 -2.44 2.16
CA PRO A 47 6.31 -3.03 3.29
C PRO A 47 6.24 -2.12 4.50
N VAL A 48 7.29 -1.31 4.74
CA VAL A 48 7.32 -0.35 5.86
C VAL A 48 6.26 0.73 5.70
N ASP A 49 6.13 1.32 4.50
CA ASP A 49 5.12 2.34 4.21
C ASP A 49 3.71 1.76 4.33
N VAL A 50 3.51 0.53 3.84
CA VAL A 50 2.23 -0.19 3.96
C VAL A 50 1.88 -0.41 5.44
N GLY A 51 2.83 -0.86 6.25
CA GLY A 51 2.63 -1.06 7.69
C GLY A 51 2.30 0.23 8.45
N GLU A 52 2.97 1.34 8.11
CA GLU A 52 2.66 2.66 8.71
C GLU A 52 1.25 3.15 8.36
N LEU A 53 0.78 2.84 7.15
CA LEU A 53 -0.58 3.19 6.72
C LEU A 53 -1.65 2.32 7.39
N LEU A 54 -1.34 1.05 7.66
CA LEU A 54 -2.19 0.11 8.39
C LEU A 54 -2.19 0.32 9.89
N THR A 55 -1.22 1.08 10.43
CA THR A 55 -1.18 1.37 11.86
C THR A 55 -2.31 2.36 12.23
N PRO A 56 -3.17 2.00 13.20
CA PRO A 56 -4.17 2.92 13.76
C PRO A 56 -3.47 4.15 14.34
N LYS A 57 -3.92 5.35 13.96
CA LYS A 57 -3.35 6.60 14.48
C LYS A 57 -4.08 7.09 15.73
N THR A 58 -5.30 6.65 15.91
CA THR A 58 -6.19 7.00 17.00
C THR A 58 -6.90 5.75 17.51
N LEU A 59 -7.51 5.83 18.70
CA LEU A 59 -8.30 4.73 19.27
C LEU A 59 -9.63 4.48 18.54
N ASP A 60 -10.04 5.42 17.68
CA ASP A 60 -11.28 5.35 16.90
C ASP A 60 -11.03 4.77 15.49
N ASP A 61 -9.77 4.62 15.08
CA ASP A 61 -9.41 4.03 13.80
C ASP A 61 -9.69 2.52 13.83
N ASP A 62 -10.62 2.08 12.99
CA ASP A 62 -10.90 0.68 12.73
C ASP A 62 -10.14 0.16 11.49
N ALA A 63 -10.27 -1.14 11.24
CA ALA A 63 -9.67 -1.81 10.08
C ALA A 63 -10.07 -1.17 8.74
N GLY A 64 -11.33 -0.76 8.59
CA GLY A 64 -11.84 -0.06 7.41
C GLY A 64 -11.19 1.30 7.23
N SER A 65 -11.08 2.10 8.29
CA SER A 65 -10.40 3.41 8.27
C SER A 65 -8.92 3.30 7.88
N CYS A 66 -8.22 2.29 8.42
CA CYS A 66 -6.82 2.03 8.07
C CYS A 66 -6.64 1.55 6.62
N LEU A 67 -7.50 0.63 6.17
CA LEU A 67 -7.50 0.17 4.78
C LEU A 67 -7.83 1.29 3.79
N ALA A 68 -8.80 2.16 4.11
CA ALA A 68 -9.16 3.29 3.26
C ALA A 68 -8.00 4.28 3.07
N ARG A 69 -7.23 4.52 4.15
CA ARG A 69 -5.99 5.32 4.09
C ARG A 69 -4.94 4.67 3.19
N LEU A 70 -4.75 3.35 3.30
CA LEU A 70 -3.82 2.62 2.44
C LEU A 70 -4.24 2.66 0.96
N VAL A 71 -5.52 2.43 0.66
CA VAL A 71 -6.06 2.53 -0.70
C VAL A 71 -5.78 3.91 -1.29
N THR A 72 -6.10 4.97 -0.55
CA THR A 72 -5.86 6.36 -1.00
C THR A 72 -4.38 6.62 -1.31
N ALA A 73 -3.48 6.11 -0.46
CA ALA A 73 -2.04 6.24 -0.67
C ALA A 73 -1.55 5.47 -1.91
N LEU A 74 -2.07 4.25 -2.12
CA LEU A 74 -1.74 3.43 -3.29
C LEU A 74 -2.28 4.06 -4.58
N GLU A 75 -3.51 4.56 -4.60
CA GLU A 75 -4.05 5.26 -5.78
C GLU A 75 -3.24 6.50 -6.13
N LYS A 76 -2.80 7.26 -5.12
CA LYS A 76 -1.92 8.40 -5.33
C LYS A 76 -0.56 7.96 -5.91
N ALA A 77 0.05 6.95 -5.33
CA ALA A 77 1.32 6.41 -5.82
C ALA A 77 1.20 5.87 -7.26
N LYS A 78 0.08 5.22 -7.60
CA LYS A 78 -0.26 4.81 -8.98
C LYS A 78 -0.31 5.99 -9.93
N ALA A 79 -0.99 7.08 -9.55
CA ALA A 79 -1.10 8.28 -10.37
C ALA A 79 0.27 8.97 -10.55
N GLU A 80 1.10 8.99 -9.51
CA GLU A 80 2.46 9.54 -9.58
C GLU A 80 3.38 8.70 -10.48
N ASP A 81 3.28 7.37 -10.42
CA ASP A 81 4.06 6.47 -11.27
C ASP A 81 3.63 6.60 -12.75
N ALA A 82 2.32 6.65 -13.01
CA ALA A 82 1.77 6.91 -14.33
C ALA A 82 2.19 8.29 -14.88
N ALA A 83 2.21 9.33 -14.04
CA ALA A 83 2.67 10.66 -14.44
C ALA A 83 4.17 10.70 -14.77
N LYS A 84 5.00 9.93 -14.04
CA LYS A 84 6.44 9.79 -14.33
C LYS A 84 6.71 8.98 -15.59
N ALA A 85 5.88 7.99 -15.90
CA ALA A 85 5.96 7.22 -17.14
C ALA A 85 5.56 8.04 -18.38
N GLY A 86 4.64 9.00 -18.24
CA GLY A 86 4.23 9.92 -19.31
C GLY A 86 5.10 11.18 -19.50
N GLY A 87 6.01 11.44 -18.56
CA GLY A 87 6.77 12.70 -18.48
C GLY A 87 8.26 12.57 -18.81
N ARG A 88 8.63 11.96 -19.94
CA ARG A 88 9.98 12.13 -20.51
C ARG A 88 9.94 12.13 -22.04
N GLY A 89 9.39 13.21 -22.57
CA GLY A 89 9.45 13.53 -23.98
C GLY A 89 8.93 14.93 -24.21
N THR A 90 9.79 15.92 -24.02
CA THR A 90 9.98 17.15 -24.81
C THR A 90 10.55 18.25 -23.93
N GLY A 91 11.72 18.77 -24.32
CA GLY A 91 12.43 19.88 -23.69
C GLY A 91 13.91 19.74 -23.92
#